data_AF-A0A5C8AAB4-F1
#
_entry.id   AF-A0A5C8AAB4-F1
#
_cell.length_a   1.000
_cell.length_b   1.000
_cell.length_c   1.000
_cell.angle_alpha   90.00
_cell.angle_beta   90.00
_cell.angle_gamma   90.00
#
_symmetry.space_group_name_H-M   'P 1'
#
loop_
_entity.id
_entity.type
_entity.pdbx_description
1 polymer ?
#
loop_
_entity_poly.entity_id
_entity_poly.type
_entity_poly.pdbx_seq_one_letter_code
_entity_poly.pdbx_strand_id
1 'polypeptide(L)'
;MVSLSYPRREFLQFLRHLKRPITVRRNDVYFMRCELIATPTKVIFKLPGNEVYLNIVPIGCCKTVFYFKDFYDAMRKMDVPDVSIVIDTKTIKVNAVTLTAKTDILTKKAAKEQKELPMDFLNEDMHDLFTQRTIKSKDYKLKDNSRTFSAYEVSLDVEHVYTRLKKYNIDYHLVDQFIRGNLKRV
;
A
#
# COMPACT_ATOMS: atom_id res chain seq x y z
N MET A 1 -5.44 -6.91 -24.44
CA MET A 1 -4.07 -7.46 -24.50
C MET A 1 -3.10 -6.36 -24.13
N VAL A 2 -2.17 -6.61 -23.22
CA VAL A 2 -1.07 -5.71 -22.83
C VAL A 2 0.24 -6.41 -23.11
N SER A 3 1.27 -5.72 -23.61
CA SER A 3 2.59 -6.31 -23.83
C SER A 3 3.73 -5.41 -23.38
N LEU A 4 4.82 -6.03 -22.94
CA LEU A 4 6.05 -5.36 -22.53
C LEU A 4 7.26 -6.26 -22.82
N SER A 5 8.40 -5.65 -23.14
CA SER A 5 9.65 -6.35 -23.40
C SER A 5 10.78 -5.72 -22.61
N TYR A 6 11.58 -6.52 -21.90
CA TYR A 6 12.63 -5.98 -21.03
C TYR A 6 13.83 -6.95 -20.92
N PRO A 7 15.07 -6.45 -20.72
CA PRO A 7 16.26 -7.30 -20.62
C PRO A 7 16.16 -8.30 -19.47
N ARG A 8 16.39 -9.59 -19.75
CA ARG A 8 16.24 -10.67 -18.77
C ARG A 8 17.13 -10.46 -17.54
N ARG A 9 18.38 -10.04 -17.74
CA ARG A 9 19.35 -9.85 -16.65
C ARG A 9 18.88 -8.81 -15.65
N GLU A 10 18.42 -7.67 -16.15
CA GLU A 10 17.88 -6.58 -15.33
C GLU A 10 16.59 -7.00 -14.65
N PHE A 11 15.71 -7.69 -15.38
CA PHE A 11 14.46 -8.22 -14.81
C PHE A 11 14.73 -9.19 -13.64
N LEU A 12 15.72 -10.10 -13.79
CA LEU A 12 16.08 -11.03 -12.73
C LEU A 12 16.70 -10.33 -11.52
N GLN A 13 17.50 -9.28 -11.72
CA GLN A 13 17.99 -8.44 -10.62
C GLN A 13 16.82 -7.76 -9.91
N PHE A 14 15.90 -7.17 -10.66
CA PHE A 14 14.68 -6.56 -10.14
C PHE A 14 13.85 -7.54 -9.29
N LEU A 15 13.58 -8.75 -9.80
CA LEU A 15 12.82 -9.77 -9.06
C LEU A 15 13.55 -10.25 -7.79
N ARG A 16 14.90 -10.24 -7.81
CA ARG A 16 15.70 -10.52 -6.59
C ARG A 16 15.56 -9.40 -5.57
N HIS A 17 15.53 -8.13 -5.99
CA HIS A 17 15.26 -7.00 -5.09
C HIS A 17 13.85 -7.04 -4.51
N LEU A 18 12.86 -7.42 -5.34
CA LEU A 18 11.48 -7.58 -4.91
C LEU A 18 11.33 -8.59 -3.76
N LYS A 19 12.17 -9.64 -3.73
CA LYS A 19 12.23 -10.66 -2.66
C LYS A 19 12.84 -10.21 -1.32
N ARG A 20 13.66 -9.16 -1.30
CA ARG A 20 14.60 -8.89 -0.18
C ARG A 20 13.97 -8.40 1.14
N PRO A 21 12.98 -7.50 1.17
CA PRO A 21 12.50 -6.92 2.42
C PRO A 21 11.36 -7.72 3.07
N ILE A 22 11.05 -8.91 2.56
CA ILE A 22 9.91 -9.68 3.02
C ILE A 22 10.29 -10.44 4.30
N THR A 23 9.76 -10.02 5.44
CA THR A 23 9.89 -10.62 6.79
C THR A 23 9.28 -12.03 6.90
N VAL A 24 8.94 -12.63 5.78
CA VAL A 24 8.32 -13.95 5.69
C VAL A 24 9.43 -14.99 5.51
N ARG A 25 9.29 -16.16 6.13
CA ARG A 25 10.26 -17.26 5.99
C ARG A 25 10.53 -17.51 4.50
N ARG A 26 11.81 -17.67 4.12
CA ARG A 26 12.30 -17.73 2.73
C ARG A 26 11.49 -18.64 1.78
N ASN A 27 10.82 -19.67 2.31
CA ASN A 27 10.03 -20.61 1.51
C ASN A 27 8.61 -20.12 1.20
N ASP A 28 8.02 -19.28 2.04
CA ASP A 28 6.63 -18.81 1.89
C ASP A 28 6.52 -17.66 0.87
N VAL A 29 7.63 -16.93 0.64
CA VAL A 29 7.74 -15.86 -0.35
C VAL A 29 7.37 -16.34 -1.76
N TYR A 30 7.55 -17.63 -2.03
CA TYR A 30 7.26 -18.24 -3.32
C TYR A 30 5.75 -18.45 -3.55
N PHE A 31 4.95 -18.59 -2.50
CA PHE A 31 3.49 -18.80 -2.63
C PHE A 31 2.68 -17.50 -2.57
N MET A 32 3.36 -16.35 -2.51
CA MET A 32 2.69 -15.06 -2.46
C MET A 32 2.17 -14.63 -3.83
N ARG A 33 1.03 -13.96 -3.80
CA ARG A 33 0.46 -13.28 -4.96
C ARG A 33 1.22 -11.99 -5.21
N CYS A 34 1.73 -11.85 -6.43
CA CYS A 34 2.31 -10.61 -6.93
C CYS A 34 1.23 -9.86 -7.72
N GLU A 35 1.13 -8.56 -7.50
CA GLU A 35 0.38 -7.69 -8.39
C GLU A 35 1.35 -7.02 -9.37
N LEU A 36 1.01 -7.00 -10.65
CA LEU A 36 1.69 -6.22 -11.69
C LEU A 36 0.71 -5.18 -12.21
N ILE A 37 1.12 -3.91 -12.15
CA ILE A 37 0.35 -2.78 -12.65
C ILE A 37 1.13 -2.16 -13.81
N ALA A 38 0.59 -2.29 -15.01
CA ALA A 38 1.12 -1.66 -16.21
C ALA A 38 0.41 -0.32 -16.41
N THR A 39 1.17 0.78 -16.29
CA THR A 39 0.70 2.14 -16.56
C THR A 39 1.34 2.67 -17.85
N PRO A 40 0.87 3.77 -18.45
CA PRO A 40 1.42 4.27 -19.71
C PRO A 40 2.92 4.63 -19.67
N THR A 41 3.52 4.79 -18.49
CA THR A 41 4.91 5.28 -18.35
C THR A 41 5.81 4.34 -17.55
N LYS A 42 5.23 3.39 -16.81
CA LYS A 42 5.97 2.49 -15.92
C LYS A 42 5.20 1.21 -15.66
N VAL A 43 5.92 0.17 -15.27
CA VAL A 43 5.35 -1.07 -14.77
C VAL A 43 5.72 -1.21 -13.30
N ILE A 44 4.76 -1.58 -12.47
CA ILE A 44 4.92 -1.70 -11.02
C ILE A 44 4.73 -3.16 -10.65
N PHE A 45 5.64 -3.71 -9.84
CA PHE A 45 5.46 -5.02 -9.21
C PHE A 45 5.31 -4.84 -7.71
N LYS A 46 4.27 -5.44 -7.15
CA LYS A 46 3.92 -5.35 -5.74
C LYS A 46 3.86 -6.75 -5.13
N LEU A 47 4.63 -6.93 -4.06
CA LEU A 47 4.51 -8.04 -3.12
C LEU A 47 4.10 -7.48 -1.75
N PRO A 48 3.57 -8.31 -0.83
CA PRO A 48 3.34 -7.88 0.54
C PRO A 48 4.62 -7.32 1.17
N GLY A 49 4.59 -6.04 1.55
CA GLY A 49 5.72 -5.35 2.17
C GLY A 49 6.81 -4.86 1.19
N ASN A 50 6.61 -4.95 -0.13
CA ASN A 50 7.56 -4.40 -1.10
C ASN A 50 6.93 -3.99 -2.42
N GLU A 51 7.38 -2.87 -2.97
CA GLU A 51 7.00 -2.41 -4.30
C GLU A 51 8.25 -1.99 -5.06
N VAL A 52 8.32 -2.38 -6.33
CA VAL A 52 9.44 -1.97 -7.19
C VAL A 52 8.90 -1.52 -8.54
N TYR A 53 9.51 -0.46 -9.06
CA TYR A 53 9.09 0.22 -10.28
C TYR A 53 10.08 -0.03 -11.41
N LEU A 54 9.56 -0.39 -12.58
CA LEU A 54 10.30 -0.48 -13.84
C LEU A 54 9.90 0.69 -14.72
N ASN A 55 10.88 1.51 -15.11
CA ASN A 55 10.71 2.61 -16.04
C ASN A 55 10.68 2.08 -17.48
N ILE A 56 9.60 1.40 -17.83
CA ILE A 56 9.32 0.89 -19.17
C ILE A 56 7.94 1.38 -19.61
N VAL A 57 7.80 1.65 -20.91
CA VAL A 57 6.53 2.01 -21.54
C VAL A 57 5.87 0.73 -22.09
N PRO A 58 4.85 0.15 -21.40
CA PRO A 58 4.12 -0.99 -21.92
C PRO A 58 3.14 -0.57 -23.01
N ILE A 59 2.78 -1.53 -23.87
CA ILE A 59 1.69 -1.38 -24.82
C ILE A 59 0.39 -1.75 -24.10
N GLY A 60 -0.33 -0.73 -23.61
CA GLY A 60 -1.59 -0.88 -22.89
C GLY A 60 -1.47 -0.75 -21.38
N CYS A 61 -2.61 -0.80 -20.68
CA CYS A 61 -2.66 -0.67 -19.22
C CYS A 61 -3.47 -1.80 -18.61
N CYS A 62 -2.97 -2.39 -17.53
CA CYS A 62 -3.67 -3.44 -16.82
C CYS A 62 -3.20 -3.55 -15.37
N LYS A 63 -4.03 -4.17 -14.55
CA LYS A 63 -3.66 -4.72 -13.26
C LYS A 63 -3.81 -6.24 -13.36
N THR A 64 -2.76 -6.99 -13.03
CA THR A 64 -2.81 -8.45 -13.05
C THR A 64 -2.24 -9.04 -11.78
N VAL A 65 -2.81 -10.15 -11.34
CA VAL A 65 -2.41 -10.87 -10.12
C VAL A 65 -2.04 -12.30 -10.48
N PHE A 66 -0.87 -12.74 -10.04
CA PHE A 66 -0.31 -14.08 -10.32
C PHE A 66 0.58 -14.56 -9.17
N TYR A 67 0.93 -15.85 -9.16
CA TYR A 67 1.89 -16.40 -8.20
C TYR A 67 3.32 -16.05 -8.58
N PHE A 68 4.03 -15.45 -7.63
CA PHE A 68 5.36 -14.95 -7.88
C PHE A 68 6.39 -16.04 -8.20
N LYS A 69 6.29 -17.23 -7.59
CA LYS A 69 7.16 -18.37 -7.91
C LYS A 69 7.05 -18.78 -9.37
N ASP A 70 5.82 -18.95 -9.86
CA ASP A 70 5.61 -19.44 -11.23
C ASP A 70 6.21 -18.47 -12.25
N PHE A 71 6.03 -17.16 -11.99
CA PHE A 71 6.64 -16.11 -12.80
C PHE A 71 8.17 -16.09 -12.70
N TYR A 72 8.72 -16.17 -11.49
CA TYR A 72 10.17 -16.18 -11.27
C TYR A 72 10.83 -17.41 -11.91
N ASP A 73 10.22 -18.58 -11.79
CA ASP A 73 10.72 -19.83 -12.34
C ASP A 73 10.65 -19.83 -13.87
N ALA A 74 9.59 -19.28 -14.46
CA ALA A 74 9.51 -19.05 -15.90
C ALA A 74 10.68 -18.19 -16.39
N MET A 75 10.94 -17.05 -15.73
CA MET A 75 12.02 -16.13 -16.09
C MET A 75 13.42 -16.74 -15.91
N ARG A 76 13.61 -17.53 -14.86
CA ARG A 76 14.90 -18.16 -14.55
C ARG A 76 15.27 -19.22 -15.59
N LYS A 77 14.30 -20.05 -16.01
CA LYS A 77 14.52 -21.19 -16.92
C LYS A 77 14.75 -20.80 -18.38
N MET A 78 14.44 -19.56 -18.76
CA MET A 78 14.63 -19.08 -20.13
C MET A 78 16.10 -18.75 -20.41
N ASP A 79 16.54 -18.99 -21.65
CA ASP A 79 17.88 -18.63 -22.12
C ASP A 79 17.85 -17.58 -23.25
N VAL A 80 16.90 -16.66 -23.17
CA VAL A 80 16.79 -15.53 -24.10
C VAL A 80 17.31 -14.24 -23.45
N PRO A 81 17.96 -13.35 -24.21
CA PRO A 81 18.50 -12.09 -23.70
C PRO A 81 17.39 -11.13 -23.26
N ASP A 82 16.30 -11.07 -24.03
CA ASP A 82 15.13 -10.23 -23.77
C ASP A 82 13.90 -11.07 -23.45
N VAL A 83 13.09 -10.58 -22.51
CA VAL A 83 11.85 -11.23 -22.11
C VAL A 83 10.67 -10.45 -22.65
N SER A 84 9.88 -11.10 -23.51
CA SER A 84 8.56 -10.61 -23.91
C SER A 84 7.49 -11.15 -22.96
N ILE A 85 6.70 -10.24 -22.39
CA ILE A 85 5.58 -10.56 -21.53
C ILE A 85 4.31 -10.04 -22.18
N VAL A 86 3.36 -10.94 -22.43
CA VAL A 86 2.04 -10.64 -22.98
C VAL A 86 0.98 -11.01 -21.95
N ILE A 87 0.13 -10.06 -21.62
CA ILE A 87 -0.89 -10.18 -20.58
C ILE A 87 -2.26 -10.13 -21.23
N ASP A 88 -3.02 -11.20 -21.02
CA ASP A 88 -4.42 -11.33 -21.37
C ASP A 88 -5.30 -11.38 -20.11
N THR A 89 -6.61 -11.44 -20.30
CA THR A 89 -7.61 -11.38 -19.21
C THR A 89 -7.43 -12.49 -18.17
N LYS A 90 -6.98 -13.68 -18.59
CA LYS A 90 -6.84 -14.87 -17.72
C LYS A 90 -5.43 -15.45 -17.68
N THR A 91 -4.51 -14.92 -18.47
CA THR A 91 -3.19 -15.53 -18.66
C THR A 91 -2.10 -14.49 -18.82
N ILE A 92 -0.90 -14.84 -18.37
CA ILE A 92 0.34 -14.12 -18.66
C ILE A 92 1.22 -15.08 -19.44
N LYS A 93 1.58 -14.71 -20.67
CA LYS A 93 2.59 -15.39 -21.45
C LYS A 93 3.93 -14.70 -21.22
N VAL A 94 4.89 -15.43 -20.71
CA VAL A 94 6.29 -15.02 -20.64
C VAL A 94 7.00 -15.84 -21.71
N ASN A 95 7.26 -15.23 -22.87
CA ASN A 95 7.71 -15.93 -24.08
C ASN A 95 6.85 -17.19 -24.38
N ALA A 96 7.43 -18.39 -24.24
CA ALA A 96 6.76 -19.67 -24.49
C ALA A 96 5.96 -20.22 -23.29
N VAL A 97 6.17 -19.68 -22.08
CA VAL A 97 5.53 -20.18 -20.86
C VAL A 97 4.23 -19.42 -20.62
N THR A 98 3.12 -20.14 -20.47
CA THR A 98 1.82 -19.55 -20.12
C THR A 98 1.51 -19.78 -18.66
N LEU A 99 1.20 -18.70 -17.95
CA LEU A 99 0.87 -18.67 -16.53
C LEU A 99 -0.59 -18.26 -16.37
N THR A 100 -1.26 -18.80 -15.36
CA THR A 100 -2.61 -18.37 -14.99
C THR A 100 -2.54 -17.05 -14.23
N ALA A 101 -3.39 -16.10 -14.60
CA ALA A 101 -3.46 -14.81 -13.92
C ALA A 101 -4.91 -14.31 -13.90
N LYS A 102 -5.21 -13.43 -12.95
CA LYS A 102 -6.45 -12.64 -12.97
C LYS A 102 -6.09 -11.22 -13.37
N THR A 103 -6.54 -10.80 -14.55
CA THR A 103 -6.19 -9.49 -15.12
C THR A 103 -7.42 -8.63 -15.32
N ASP A 104 -7.35 -7.42 -14.79
CA ASP A 104 -8.28 -6.32 -15.07
C ASP A 104 -7.62 -5.37 -16.08
N ILE A 105 -8.20 -5.25 -17.28
CA ILE A 105 -7.71 -4.33 -18.32
C ILE A 105 -8.19 -2.92 -17.99
N LEU A 106 -7.26 -1.98 -17.90
CA LEU A 106 -7.54 -0.61 -17.51
C LEU A 106 -7.64 0.27 -18.76
N THR A 107 -8.67 1.11 -18.82
CA THR A 107 -8.72 2.20 -19.80
C THR A 107 -7.69 3.27 -19.43
N LYS A 108 -7.18 4.04 -20.41
CA LYS A 108 -6.15 5.08 -20.18
C LYS A 108 -6.55 6.13 -19.13
N LYS A 109 -7.86 6.35 -18.90
CA LYS A 109 -8.39 7.21 -17.83
C LYS A 109 -8.26 6.54 -16.45
N ALA A 110 -8.73 5.30 -16.31
CA ALA A 110 -8.59 4.53 -15.07
C ALA A 110 -7.11 4.27 -14.70
N ALA A 111 -6.21 4.15 -15.68
CA ALA A 111 -4.78 4.02 -15.44
C ALA A 111 -4.10 5.34 -14.98
N LYS A 112 -4.68 6.50 -15.30
CA LYS A 112 -4.26 7.80 -14.75
C LYS A 112 -4.74 7.95 -13.30
N GLU A 113 -5.97 7.52 -13.01
CA GLU A 113 -6.51 7.47 -11.64
C GLU A 113 -5.73 6.46 -10.76
N GLN A 114 -5.31 5.32 -11.32
CA GLN A 114 -4.39 4.41 -10.63
C GLN A 114 -2.94 4.92 -10.54
N LYS A 115 -2.57 5.95 -11.31
CA LYS A 115 -1.29 6.64 -11.12
C LYS A 115 -1.24 7.36 -9.77
N GLU A 116 -2.40 7.59 -9.16
CA GLU A 116 -2.56 8.24 -7.86
C GLU A 116 -2.58 7.27 -6.68
N LEU A 117 -2.59 5.94 -6.87
CA LEU A 117 -2.55 4.98 -5.75
C LEU A 117 -1.76 3.70 -6.10
N PRO A 118 -0.78 3.25 -5.26
CA PRO A 118 -0.96 3.18 -3.81
C PRO A 118 0.26 3.55 -2.96
N MET A 119 0.13 4.59 -2.13
CA MET A 119 0.48 4.51 -0.70
C MET A 119 -0.67 4.90 0.23
N ASP A 120 -1.87 5.20 -0.29
CA ASP A 120 -3.04 5.53 0.55
C ASP A 120 -4.13 4.46 0.44
N PHE A 121 -3.73 3.21 0.72
CA PHE A 121 -4.53 2.36 1.61
C PHE A 121 -4.16 2.61 3.09
N LEU A 122 -3.42 3.68 3.38
CA LEU A 122 -3.52 4.39 4.64
C LEU A 122 -4.70 5.34 4.54
N ASN A 123 -5.80 4.94 5.17
CA ASN A 123 -6.83 5.79 5.76
C ASN A 123 -7.09 7.14 5.06
N GLU A 124 -8.33 7.33 4.60
CA GLU A 124 -8.92 8.66 4.37
C GLU A 124 -8.91 9.58 5.63
N ASP A 125 -8.22 9.18 6.71
CA ASP A 125 -7.93 9.93 7.93
C ASP A 125 -6.43 10.34 8.13
N MET A 126 -5.52 10.09 7.19
CA MET A 126 -4.06 10.34 7.40
C MET A 126 -3.47 11.51 6.60
N HIS A 127 -4.28 12.30 5.90
CA HIS A 127 -3.79 13.47 5.16
C HIS A 127 -3.37 14.68 6.02
N ASP A 128 -3.40 14.58 7.35
CA ASP A 128 -2.99 15.67 8.26
C ASP A 128 -1.64 15.45 8.99
N LEU A 129 -0.80 14.49 8.56
CA LEU A 129 0.50 14.25 9.22
C LEU A 129 1.72 14.93 8.58
N PHE A 130 1.63 15.47 7.36
CA PHE A 130 2.79 16.06 6.67
C PHE A 130 2.59 17.47 6.12
N THR A 131 1.39 18.02 6.16
CA THR A 131 1.22 19.48 6.08
C THR A 131 1.52 20.07 7.45
N GLN A 132 2.75 20.57 7.60
CA GLN A 132 3.12 21.56 8.60
C GLN A 132 2.34 22.88 8.40
N ARG A 133 1.01 22.83 8.40
CA ARG A 133 0.19 23.92 8.90
C ARG A 133 -0.01 23.60 10.37
N THR A 134 0.80 24.24 11.19
CA THR A 134 0.54 24.48 12.60
C THR A 134 -0.96 24.57 12.90
N ILE A 135 -1.58 23.45 13.32
CA ILE A 135 -2.80 23.47 14.11
C ILE A 135 -2.37 23.98 15.48
N LYS A 136 -2.19 25.30 15.56
CA LYS A 136 -2.01 26.05 16.79
C LYS A 136 -3.37 26.53 17.32
N SER A 137 -4.46 25.81 17.08
CA SER A 137 -5.69 26.02 17.86
C SER A 137 -5.60 25.15 19.11
N LYS A 138 -5.01 25.76 20.15
CA LYS A 138 -5.03 25.20 21.50
C LYS A 138 -6.41 25.47 22.08
N ASP A 139 -7.32 24.53 21.87
CA ASP A 139 -8.75 24.73 22.20
C ASP A 139 -9.05 24.57 23.70
N TYR A 140 -8.18 23.89 24.45
CA TYR A 140 -8.40 23.58 25.86
C TYR A 140 -7.17 23.87 26.72
N LYS A 141 -7.40 24.33 27.95
CA LYS A 141 -6.39 24.54 28.98
C LYS A 141 -6.81 23.83 30.26
N LEU A 142 -5.89 23.16 30.94
CA LEU A 142 -6.18 22.56 32.24
C LEU A 142 -6.55 23.65 33.27
N LYS A 143 -7.51 23.38 34.14
CA LYS A 143 -7.91 24.35 35.17
C LYS A 143 -6.77 24.69 36.14
N ASP A 144 -5.95 23.70 36.48
CA ASP A 144 -4.92 23.81 37.52
C ASP A 144 -3.51 24.11 36.98
N ASN A 145 -3.28 24.04 35.67
CA ASN A 145 -1.96 24.25 35.07
C ASN A 145 -2.05 24.97 33.73
N SER A 146 -0.97 25.68 33.35
CA SER A 146 -0.87 26.38 32.06
C SER A 146 -0.73 25.47 30.83
N ARG A 147 -0.92 24.15 31.01
CA ARG A 147 -0.87 23.16 29.94
C ARG A 147 -2.11 23.30 29.06
N THR A 148 -1.85 23.35 27.76
CA THR A 148 -2.84 23.53 26.72
C THR A 148 -2.87 22.30 25.84
N PHE A 149 -4.07 21.85 25.48
CA PHE A 149 -4.33 20.66 24.70
C PHE A 149 -5.17 21.04 23.48
N SER A 150 -4.94 20.36 22.37
CA SER A 150 -5.81 20.39 21.20
C SER A 150 -7.08 19.57 21.44
N ALA A 151 -8.16 19.86 20.70
CA ALA A 151 -9.37 19.04 20.77
C ALA A 151 -9.11 17.56 20.47
N TYR A 152 -8.16 17.29 19.58
CA TYR A 152 -7.77 15.94 19.18
C TYR A 152 -7.07 15.16 20.31
N GLU A 153 -6.13 15.79 21.01
CA GLU A 153 -5.46 15.18 22.18
C GLU A 153 -6.47 14.84 23.27
N VAL A 154 -7.45 15.72 23.51
CA VAL A 154 -8.51 15.48 24.49
C VAL A 154 -9.38 14.28 24.09
N SER A 155 -9.76 14.15 22.81
CA SER A 155 -10.53 13.00 22.35
C SER A 155 -9.77 11.67 22.46
N LEU A 156 -8.47 11.67 22.13
CA LEU A 156 -7.63 10.48 22.28
C LEU A 156 -7.51 10.05 23.75
N ASP A 157 -7.35 11.01 24.65
CA ASP A 157 -7.29 10.72 26.08
C ASP A 157 -8.62 10.14 26.59
N VAL A 158 -9.76 10.67 26.15
CA VAL A 158 -11.09 10.11 26.47
C VAL A 158 -11.20 8.67 26.00
N GLU A 159 -10.79 8.37 24.77
CA GLU A 159 -10.84 7.02 24.20
C GLU A 159 -9.90 6.06 24.94
N HIS A 160 -8.68 6.48 25.25
CA HIS A 160 -7.72 5.69 26.02
C HIS A 160 -8.22 5.38 27.43
N VAL A 161 -8.79 6.37 28.12
CA VAL A 161 -9.33 6.21 29.47
C VAL A 161 -10.57 5.33 29.44
N TYR A 162 -11.50 5.54 28.50
CA TYR A 162 -12.67 4.69 28.31
C TYR A 162 -12.27 3.24 28.05
N THR A 163 -11.31 2.98 27.16
CA THR A 163 -10.84 1.63 26.85
C THR A 163 -10.31 0.90 28.09
N ARG A 164 -9.65 1.62 29.01
CA ARG A 164 -9.17 1.07 30.28
C ARG A 164 -10.29 0.86 31.29
N LEU A 165 -11.27 1.77 31.32
CA LEU A 165 -12.37 1.77 32.29
C LEU A 165 -13.58 0.94 31.85
N LYS A 166 -13.65 0.52 30.59
CA LYS A 166 -14.71 -0.35 30.04
C LYS A 166 -14.88 -1.64 30.84
N LYS A 167 -13.79 -2.17 31.43
CA LYS A 167 -13.81 -3.35 32.30
C LYS A 167 -14.60 -3.17 33.58
N TYR A 168 -14.82 -1.92 34.01
CA TYR A 168 -15.57 -1.56 35.20
C TYR A 168 -17.00 -1.08 34.87
N ASN A 169 -17.47 -1.33 33.64
CA ASN A 169 -18.79 -0.95 33.15
C ASN A 169 -19.09 0.56 33.27
N ILE A 170 -18.06 1.40 33.08
CA ILE A 170 -18.18 2.84 33.10
C ILE A 170 -18.53 3.34 31.70
N ASP A 171 -19.59 4.14 31.60
CA ASP A 171 -20.06 4.71 30.34
C ASP A 171 -19.09 5.76 29.78
N TYR A 172 -18.97 5.76 28.46
CA TYR A 172 -18.15 6.72 27.70
C TYR A 172 -18.50 8.17 28.05
N HIS A 173 -19.79 8.47 28.21
CA HIS A 173 -20.28 9.81 28.53
C HIS A 173 -19.75 10.32 29.89
N LEU A 174 -19.62 9.44 30.89
CA LEU A 174 -19.08 9.80 32.21
C LEU A 174 -17.59 10.13 32.12
N VAL A 175 -16.85 9.39 31.28
CA VAL A 175 -15.42 9.63 31.05
C VAL A 175 -15.21 10.95 30.30
N ASP A 176 -15.99 11.22 29.26
CA ASP A 176 -15.92 12.48 28.50
C ASP A 176 -16.28 13.68 29.39
N GLN A 177 -17.33 13.59 30.20
CA GLN A 177 -17.70 14.63 31.16
C GLN A 177 -16.60 14.87 32.21
N PHE A 178 -15.97 13.81 32.72
CA PHE A 178 -14.90 13.95 33.71
C PHE A 178 -13.67 14.67 33.13
N ILE A 179 -13.24 14.28 31.93
CA ILE A 179 -12.05 14.86 31.28
C ILE A 179 -12.33 16.30 30.85
N ARG A 180 -13.46 16.56 30.18
CA ARG A 180 -13.85 17.92 29.77
C ARG A 180 -14.16 18.81 30.97
N GLY A 181 -14.66 18.25 32.07
CA GLY A 181 -14.90 18.96 33.33
C GLY A 181 -13.64 19.54 33.97
N ASN A 182 -12.47 18.94 33.70
CA ASN A 182 -11.16 19.42 34.19
C ASN A 182 -10.46 20.39 33.22
N LEU A 183 -11.06 20.63 32.06
CA LEU A 183 -10.56 21.51 31.02
C LEU A 183 -11.38 22.79 30.94
N LYS A 184 -10.73 23.89 30.57
CA LYS A 184 -11.33 25.17 30.24
C LYS A 184 -11.09 25.43 28.77
N ARG A 185 -12.14 25.74 28.01
CA ARG A 185 -12.00 26.13 26.62
C ARG A 185 -11.28 27.48 26.54
N VAL A 186 -10.30 27.61 25.64
CA VAL A 186 -9.54 28.85 25.39
C VAL A 186 -10.09 29.55 24.16
#